data_AF-A0A151R2D8-F1
#
_entry.id   AF-A0A151R2D8-F1
#
_cell.length_a   1.000
_cell.length_b   1.000
_cell.length_c   1.000
_cell.angle_alpha   90.00
_cell.angle_beta   90.00
_cell.angle_gamma   90.00
#
_symmetry.space_group_name_H-M   'P 1'
#
loop_
_entity.id
_entity.type
_entity.pdbx_description
1 polymer ?
#
loop_
_entity_poly.entity_id
_entity_poly.type
_entity_poly.pdbx_seq_one_letter_code
_entity_poly.pdbx_strand_id
1 'polypeptide(L)'
;FDGSRREVMGEIEIPIQIGPFTFNITFQVMDIKPTYSCLLGRPWIHLAGVVPSSLHQKLKFIVDDKLVIVSGEEDMLVSSPTPSRYFEAAEGALENPF
;
A
#
# COMPACT_ATOMS: atom_id res chain seq x y z
N PHE A 1 -12.00 7.18 3.15
CA PHE A 1 -12.87 6.44 4.07
C PHE A 1 -14.06 7.33 4.34
N ASP A 2 -15.23 7.01 3.76
CA ASP A 2 -16.44 7.85 3.78
C ASP A 2 -17.38 7.51 4.95
N GLY A 3 -16.96 6.62 5.85
CA GLY A 3 -17.76 6.12 6.97
C GLY A 3 -18.82 5.09 6.57
N SER A 4 -18.93 4.74 5.29
CA SER A 4 -19.83 3.69 4.84
C SER A 4 -19.28 2.31 5.22
N ARG A 5 -20.18 1.42 5.64
CA ARG A 5 -19.84 0.01 5.87
C ARG A 5 -19.81 -0.71 4.52
N ARG A 6 -18.74 -1.44 4.25
CA ARG A 6 -18.55 -2.28 3.06
C ARG A 6 -18.23 -3.70 3.51
N GLU A 7 -18.61 -4.68 2.70
CA GLU A 7 -18.25 -6.08 2.94
C GLU A 7 -16.81 -6.33 2.48
N VAL A 8 -16.12 -7.19 3.22
CA VAL A 8 -14.79 -7.67 2.86
C VAL A 8 -14.97 -8.84 1.90
N MET A 9 -14.39 -8.74 0.71
CA MET A 9 -14.46 -9.80 -0.30
C MET A 9 -13.57 -10.99 0.03
N GLY A 10 -12.49 -10.76 0.77
CA GLY A 10 -11.52 -11.78 1.16
C GLY A 10 -10.26 -11.16 1.76
N GLU A 11 -9.24 -12.00 1.93
CA GLU A 11 -7.94 -11.60 2.42
C GLU A 11 -6.85 -12.02 1.42
N ILE A 12 -5.79 -11.22 1.33
CA ILE A 12 -4.63 -11.49 0.49
C ILE A 12 -3.35 -11.14 1.26
N GLU A 13 -2.33 -11.99 1.16
CA GLU A 13 -1.00 -11.69 1.68
C GLU A 13 -0.18 -10.97 0.61
N ILE A 14 0.33 -9.78 0.93
CA ILE A 14 1.13 -8.98 0.01
C ILE A 14 2.46 -8.62 0.70
N PRO A 15 3.61 -8.88 0.05
CA PRO A 15 4.91 -8.39 0.53
C PRO A 15 5.03 -6.88 0.27
N ILE A 16 5.15 -6.08 1.33
CA ILE A 16 5.33 -4.63 1.27
C ILE A 16 6.73 -4.26 1.75
N GLN A 17 7.48 -3.54 0.92
CA GLN A 17 8.78 -2.99 1.32
C GLN A 17 8.58 -1.64 2.04
N ILE A 18 9.12 -1.53 3.26
CA ILE A 18 9.07 -0.32 4.09
C ILE A 18 10.49 -0.03 4.58
N GLY A 19 11.07 1.05 4.04
CA GLY A 19 12.49 1.30 4.21
C GLY A 19 13.31 0.14 3.60
N PRO A 20 14.31 -0.40 4.31
CA PRO A 20 15.14 -1.50 3.82
C PRO A 20 14.56 -2.90 4.12
N PHE A 21 13.36 -3.00 4.70
CA PHE A 21 12.75 -4.27 5.12
C PHE A 21 11.49 -4.60 4.32
N THR A 22 11.24 -5.89 4.10
CA THR A 22 10.01 -6.39 3.48
C THR A 22 9.16 -7.08 4.53
N PHE A 23 7.88 -6.70 4.60
CA PHE A 23 6.89 -7.26 5.50
C PHE A 23 5.82 -8.00 4.69
N ASN A 24 5.55 -9.25 5.02
CA ASN A 24 4.37 -9.92 4.50
C ASN A 24 3.16 -9.50 5.35
N ILE A 25 2.20 -8.83 4.72
CA ILE A 25 1.05 -8.25 5.40
C ILE A 25 -0.23 -8.80 4.78
N THR A 26 -1.11 -9.32 5.61
CA THR A 26 -2.46 -9.72 5.20
C THR A 26 -3.36 -8.49 5.10
N PHE A 27 -3.89 -8.23 3.91
CA PHE A 27 -4.84 -7.17 3.63
C PHE A 27 -6.23 -7.73 3.40
N GLN A 28 -7.24 -6.97 3.83
CA GLN A 28 -8.62 -7.20 3.47
C GLN A 28 -8.91 -6.57 2.10
N VAL A 29 -9.46 -7.37 1.19
CA VAL A 29 -9.87 -6.94 -0.15
C VAL A 29 -11.28 -6.38 -0.07
N MET A 30 -11.50 -5.19 -0.62
CA MET A 30 -12.80 -4.52 -0.63
C MET A 30 -13.14 -4.08 -2.05
N ASP A 31 -14.40 -4.27 -2.46
CA ASP A 31 -14.93 -3.73 -3.71
C ASP A 31 -15.36 -2.27 -3.51
N ILE A 32 -14.40 -1.37 -3.65
CA ILE A 32 -14.61 0.08 -3.55
C ILE A 32 -13.79 0.80 -4.63
N LYS A 33 -14.08 2.08 -4.86
CA LYS A 33 -13.19 2.99 -5.59
C LYS A 33 -12.25 3.68 -4.58
N PRO A 34 -11.02 3.20 -4.36
CA PRO A 34 -10.19 3.72 -3.30
C PRO A 34 -9.38 4.94 -3.77
N THR A 35 -9.01 5.80 -2.82
CA THR A 35 -8.00 6.87 -3.05
C THR A 35 -6.57 6.34 -2.87
N TYR A 36 -6.41 5.18 -2.22
CA TYR A 36 -5.13 4.55 -1.89
C TYR A 36 -5.20 3.05 -2.19
N SER A 37 -4.14 2.46 -2.76
CA SER A 37 -4.14 1.03 -3.10
C SER A 37 -4.07 0.10 -1.88
N CYS A 38 -3.40 0.52 -0.81
CA CYS A 38 -3.29 -0.24 0.44
C CYS A 38 -3.30 0.70 1.64
N LEU A 39 -3.82 0.22 2.79
CA LEU A 39 -3.88 0.99 4.03
C LEU A 39 -3.34 0.13 5.18
N LEU A 40 -2.27 0.61 5.81
CA LEU A 40 -1.69 -0.01 6.99
C LEU A 40 -2.40 0.51 8.23
N GLY A 41 -3.25 -0.34 8.80
CA GLY A 41 -4.01 -0.01 9.99
C GLY A 41 -3.25 -0.20 11.30
N ARG A 42 -3.94 0.10 12.40
CA ARG A 42 -3.45 -0.11 13.77
C ARG A 42 -2.94 -1.53 14.05
N PRO A 43 -3.56 -2.62 13.56
CA PRO A 43 -3.05 -3.98 13.81
C PRO A 43 -1.61 -4.15 13.35
N TRP A 44 -1.29 -3.71 12.14
CA TRP A 44 0.07 -3.78 11.61
C TRP A 44 1.02 -2.85 12.38
N ILE A 45 0.61 -1.61 12.66
CA ILE A 45 1.43 -0.63 13.42
C ILE A 45 1.83 -1.18 14.79
N HIS A 46 0.88 -1.77 15.52
CA HIS A 46 1.14 -2.35 16.83
C HIS A 46 2.03 -3.59 16.76
N LEU A 47 1.77 -4.49 15.80
CA LEU A 47 2.54 -5.72 15.63
C LEU A 47 4.00 -5.43 15.27
N ALA A 48 4.23 -4.48 14.38
CA ALA A 48 5.56 -4.09 13.92
C ALA A 48 6.29 -3.12 14.89
N GLY A 49 5.65 -2.71 16.00
CA GLY A 49 6.23 -1.75 16.95
C GLY A 49 6.52 -0.39 16.32
N VAL A 50 5.72 0.01 15.33
CA VAL A 50 5.92 1.25 14.57
C VAL A 50 5.40 2.45 15.36
N VAL A 51 6.21 3.50 15.40
CA VAL A 51 5.86 4.81 15.94
C VAL A 51 5.74 5.80 14.78
N PRO A 52 4.52 6.11 14.31
CA PRO A 52 4.30 7.14 13.31
C PRO A 52 4.33 8.55 13.92
N SER A 53 4.90 9.50 13.20
CA SER A 53 4.85 10.94 13.48
C SER A 53 4.32 11.70 12.27
N SER A 54 3.10 12.22 12.38
CA SER A 54 2.52 13.07 11.33
C SER A 54 3.23 14.41 11.23
N LEU A 55 3.66 14.97 12.37
CA LEU A 55 4.35 16.27 12.42
C LEU A 55 5.68 16.25 11.65
N HIS A 56 6.44 15.17 11.78
CA HIS A 56 7.73 15.02 11.12
C HIS A 56 7.65 14.18 9.85
N GLN A 57 6.45 13.71 9.48
CA GLN A 57 6.21 12.75 8.40
C GLN A 57 7.21 11.60 8.44
N LYS A 58 7.32 10.93 9.59
CA LYS A 58 8.29 9.85 9.82
C LYS A 58 7.64 8.62 10.43
N LEU A 59 8.15 7.46 10.05
CA LEU A 59 7.82 6.16 10.65
C LEU A 59 9.09 5.61 11.28
N LYS A 60 9.02 5.27 12.57
CA LYS A 60 10.16 4.74 13.34
C LYS A 60 9.83 3.35 13.86
N PHE A 61 10.74 2.39 13.69
CA PHE A 61 10.58 1.03 14.22
C PHE A 61 11.94 0.36 14.43
N ILE A 62 11.95 -0.78 15.11
CA ILE A 62 13.15 -1.60 15.34
C ILE A 62 12.94 -2.97 14.69
N VAL A 63 13.88 -3.36 13.83
CA VAL A 63 13.94 -4.71 13.23
C VAL A 63 15.39 -5.18 13.36
N ASP A 64 15.59 -6.43 13.80
CA ASP A 64 16.91 -7.03 14.04
C ASP A 64 17.85 -6.14 14.88
N ASP A 65 17.32 -5.56 15.97
CA ASP A 65 18.01 -4.61 16.87
C ASP A 65 18.51 -3.32 16.21
N LYS A 66 18.10 -3.06 14.97
CA LYS A 66 18.46 -1.85 14.22
C LYS A 66 17.30 -0.87 14.22
N LEU A 67 17.63 0.39 14.54
CA LEU A 67 16.67 1.46 14.45
C LEU A 67 16.47 1.87 12.98
N VAL A 68 15.21 1.82 12.53
CA VAL A 68 14.79 2.24 11.20
C VAL A 68 13.95 3.49 11.30
N ILE A 69 14.27 4.48 10.46
CA ILE A 69 13.46 5.69 10.28
C ILE A 69 13.18 5.81 8.80
N VAL A 70 11.90 5.77 8.43
CA VAL A 70 11.43 6.03 7.07
C VAL A 70 10.79 7.42 7.06
N SER A 71 11.33 8.30 6.24
CA SER A 71 10.70 9.60 5.97
C SER A 71 9.58 9.42 4.96
N GLY A 72 8.53 10.24 5.07
CA GLY A 72 7.56 10.41 4.01
C GLY A 72 8.20 10.96 2.75
N GLU A 73 7.50 10.86 1.64
CA GLU A 73 7.94 11.44 0.37
C GLU A 73 8.02 12.96 0.52
N GLU A 74 9.21 13.51 0.26
CA GLU A 74 9.43 14.94 0.07
C GLU A 74 9.18 15.23 -1.42
N ASP A 75 8.49 16.33 -1.75
CA ASP A 75 8.13 16.68 -3.13
C ASP A 75 9.38 16.64 -4.03
N MET A 76 9.60 15.51 -4.70
CA MET A 76 10.61 15.40 -5.72
C MET A 76 10.07 16.22 -6.89
N LEU A 77 10.71 17.34 -7.22
CA LEU A 77 10.45 18.05 -8.47
C LEU A 77 10.90 17.13 -9.61
N VAL A 78 10.05 16.18 -10.00
CA VAL A 78 10.32 15.19 -11.03
C VAL A 78 10.16 15.87 -12.39
N SER A 79 11.26 16.40 -12.93
CA SER A 79 11.37 16.78 -14.33
C SER A 79 11.68 15.56 -15.22
N SER A 80 10.88 14.49 -15.13
CA SER A 80 10.68 13.55 -16.25
C SER A 80 9.65 12.48 -15.91
N PRO A 81 8.63 12.28 -16.76
CA PRO A 81 7.64 11.23 -16.54
C PRO A 81 8.27 9.87 -16.86
N THR A 82 8.42 9.01 -15.85
CA THR A 82 8.49 7.58 -16.11
C THR A 82 7.06 7.05 -16.18
N PRO A 83 6.64 6.40 -17.29
CA PRO A 83 5.30 5.86 -17.39
C PRO A 83 5.26 4.59 -16.55
N SER A 84 4.61 4.63 -15.39
CA SER A 84 4.21 3.43 -14.68
C SER A 84 3.33 2.59 -15.61
N ARG A 85 3.85 1.43 -16.01
CA ARG A 85 3.19 0.50 -16.92
C ARG A 85 2.01 -0.14 -16.20
N TYR A 86 0.82 0.44 -16.37
CA TYR A 86 -0.42 -0.22 -16.03
C TYR A 86 -0.53 -1.49 -16.90
N PHE A 87 -0.68 -2.66 -16.29
CA PHE A 87 -1.05 -3.86 -17.04
C PHE A 87 -2.53 -3.78 -17.34
N GLU A 88 -2.85 -3.40 -18.58
CA GLU A 88 -4.19 -3.55 -19.13
C GLU A 88 -4.41 -5.05 -19.36
N ALA A 89 -5.33 -5.64 -18.59
CA ALA A 89 -5.80 -6.99 -18.86
C ALA A 89 -6.50 -6.96 -20.22
N ALA A 90 -5.92 -7.65 -21.21
CA ALA A 90 -6.53 -7.81 -22.51
C ALA A 90 -7.89 -8.50 -22.32
N GLU A 91 -8.98 -7.75 -22.42
CA GLU A 91 -10.29 -8.35 -22.66
C GLU A 91 -10.24 -8.95 -24.08
N GLY A 92 -10.14 -10.27 -24.13
CA GLY A 92 -10.30 -11.03 -25.36
C GLY A 92 -11.73 -10.81 -25.87
N ALA A 93 -11.86 -9.96 -26.88
CA ALA A 93 -13.05 -9.92 -27.71
C ALA A 93 -13.17 -11.26 -28.44
N LEU A 94 -14.04 -12.14 -27.95
CA LEU A 94 -14.54 -13.24 -28.75
C LEU A 94 -15.52 -12.67 -29.76
N GLU A 95 -15.07 -12.67 -31.01
CA GLU A 95 -15.80 -12.38 -32.22
C GLU A 95 -17.09 -13.23 -32.26
N ASN A 96 -18.23 -12.61 -32.58
CA ASN A 96 -19.45 -13.34 -32.92
C ASN A 96 -19.76 -13.10 -34.41
N PRO A 97 -19.96 -14.15 -35.23
CA PRO A 97 -20.12 -14.02 -36.67
C PRO A 97 -21.58 -13.76 -37.04
N PHE A 98 -21.84 -12.85 -37.98
CA PHE A 98 -22.77 -12.96 -39.11
C PHE A 98 -22.51 -11.83 -40.11
#